data_AF-A0A815TD00-F1
#
_entry.id   AF-A0A815TD00-F1
#
_cell.length_a   1.000
_cell.length_b   1.000
_cell.length_c   1.000
_cell.angle_alpha   90.00
_cell.angle_beta   90.00
_cell.angle_gamma   90.00
#
_symmetry.space_group_name_H-M   'P 1'
#
loop_
_entity.id
_entity.type
_entity.pdbx_description
1 polymer ?
#
loop_
_entity_poly.entity_id
_entity_poly.type
_entity_poly.pdbx_seq_one_letter_code
_entity_poly.pdbx_strand_id
1 'polypeptide(L)'
;MPQKSKRRSQSAAAIKSRWAKKNVDLLDDGFVPDIPTDLHDSNENNKENNCLKNKMSVLDIGNLFEALSEETSIRPLSVLVYLSSVYFGISWRDIDLFLKAIGGLTAKTCNKWSTDIIEQDLEEFLQDNRGGKDEESFYDTYPELENLAKLYVLNGCKRKSASFTCSELASYVDDEYYKLTGEAGHERPDVVDAPTKFVNNFLTYQDKCYRVEEGKDPRWNIPKKSQTILIFHDESCFRSGETAAKRWFYSDDTISFFNKGRGRSLMVSDFLIAHPENPFFQLSQDEWAAAVKKHPELLEDDAIQYIERSASGSIQVGYGGYFDKDAIINRFTRLFKMLPLKKAYANHKFHVIADSARTHSAKQYSVEDFGMKPGTRCSTEKIFYRDKHGKALTIDCFFTTGVNKGQSKGLLNLAKELDIDIPQKVKLEELKRLLNLHEAFKNVSKSEIAAKIGRILNTKQAKNDFDGISH
;
A
#
# COMPACT_ATOMS: atom_id res chain seq x y z
N MET A 1 -25.65 21.04 35.84
CA MET A 1 -24.51 21.11 34.88
C MET A 1 -24.10 19.69 34.52
N PRO A 2 -24.01 19.32 33.23
CA PRO A 2 -23.66 17.95 32.84
C PRO A 2 -22.19 17.68 33.18
N GLN A 3 -21.94 16.56 33.85
CA GLN A 3 -20.57 16.12 34.19
C GLN A 3 -19.80 15.76 32.92
N LYS A 4 -18.63 16.38 32.73
CA LYS A 4 -17.71 16.09 31.63
C LYS A 4 -17.30 14.60 31.66
N SER A 5 -17.35 13.93 30.51
CA SER A 5 -17.00 12.51 30.41
C SER A 5 -15.52 12.26 30.75
N LYS A 6 -15.23 11.15 31.44
CA LYS A 6 -13.86 10.72 31.82
C LYS A 6 -12.88 10.65 30.65
N ARG A 7 -13.39 10.43 29.42
CA ARG A 7 -12.59 10.37 28.18
C ARG A 7 -12.05 11.74 27.78
N ARG A 8 -12.87 12.80 27.91
CA ARG A 8 -12.45 14.18 27.61
C ARG A 8 -11.41 14.70 28.60
N SER A 9 -11.54 14.38 29.88
CA SER A 9 -10.54 14.79 30.90
C SER A 9 -9.20 14.06 30.76
N GLN A 10 -9.19 12.79 30.32
CA GLN A 10 -7.95 12.07 30.01
C GLN A 10 -7.27 12.58 28.73
N SER A 11 -8.04 12.93 27.68
CA SER A 11 -7.48 13.57 26.49
C SER A 11 -6.85 14.93 26.81
N ALA A 12 -7.55 15.79 27.57
CA ALA A 12 -7.04 17.09 27.97
C ALA A 12 -5.77 17.00 28.84
N ALA A 13 -5.65 15.98 29.71
CA ALA A 13 -4.47 15.75 30.53
C ALA A 13 -3.27 15.21 29.73
N ALA A 14 -3.51 14.31 28.77
CA ALA A 14 -2.47 13.81 27.86
C ALA A 14 -1.96 14.90 26.91
N ILE A 15 -2.87 15.75 26.41
CA ILE A 15 -2.58 16.93 25.60
C ILE A 15 -1.78 17.95 26.42
N LYS A 16 -2.26 18.33 27.62
CA LYS A 16 -1.54 19.27 28.50
C LYS A 16 -0.14 18.78 28.89
N SER A 17 0.05 17.46 29.03
CA SER A 17 1.36 16.82 29.28
C SER A 17 2.30 16.86 28.06
N ARG A 18 1.77 16.70 26.84
CA ARG A 18 2.54 16.83 25.58
C ARG A 18 3.01 18.26 25.35
N TRP A 19 2.15 19.23 25.62
CA TRP A 19 2.42 20.65 25.40
C TRP A 19 3.25 21.29 26.52
N ALA A 20 3.06 20.90 27.78
CA ALA A 20 3.88 21.37 28.90
C ALA A 20 5.36 20.91 28.84
N LYS A 21 5.69 19.92 28.00
CA LYS A 21 7.08 19.45 27.80
C LYS A 21 7.81 20.17 26.67
N LYS A 22 7.10 20.82 25.74
CA LYS A 22 7.68 21.69 24.73
C LYS A 22 7.59 23.11 25.27
N ASN A 23 8.61 23.59 25.99
CA ASN A 23 8.74 25.01 26.32
C ASN A 23 8.87 25.79 25.01
N VAL A 24 7.73 26.21 24.49
CA VAL A 24 7.63 27.19 23.43
C VAL A 24 7.15 28.45 24.13
N ASP A 25 8.11 29.22 24.66
CA ASP A 25 7.88 30.57 25.15
C ASP A 25 7.56 31.45 23.93
N LEU A 26 6.32 31.35 23.44
CA LEU A 26 5.76 32.28 22.48
C LEU A 26 4.76 33.13 23.25
N LEU A 27 5.06 34.43 23.26
CA LEU A 27 4.28 35.55 23.79
C LEU A 27 4.59 35.91 25.25
N ASP A 28 5.56 36.83 25.38
CA ASP A 28 5.59 37.81 26.46
C ASP A 28 4.48 38.85 26.18
N ASP A 29 3.64 39.15 27.17
CA ASP A 29 2.35 39.87 27.09
C ASP A 29 2.48 41.40 26.77
N GLY A 30 3.52 41.80 26.02
CA GLY A 30 3.98 43.19 25.96
C GLY A 30 3.78 43.94 24.64
N PHE A 31 3.00 43.45 23.66
CA PHE A 31 2.91 44.11 22.35
C PHE A 31 1.48 44.47 21.92
N VAL A 32 1.16 45.76 22.01
CA VAL A 32 0.01 46.38 21.35
C VAL A 32 0.55 47.21 20.18
N PRO A 33 0.33 46.82 18.91
CA PRO A 33 0.71 47.66 17.79
C PRO A 33 -0.27 48.83 17.65
N ASP A 34 0.25 50.06 17.58
CA ASP A 34 -0.50 51.24 17.17
C ASP A 34 -0.93 51.06 15.69
N ILE A 35 -2.22 50.88 15.47
CA ILE A 35 -2.86 50.93 14.15
C ILE A 35 -3.60 52.28 14.06
N PRO A 36 -3.41 53.09 13.01
CA PRO A 36 -4.16 54.33 12.84
C PRO A 36 -5.65 54.04 12.65
N THR A 37 -6.47 54.42 13.62
CA THR A 37 -7.93 54.45 13.51
C THR A 37 -8.38 55.76 12.88
N ASP A 38 -8.35 55.83 11.55
CA ASP A 38 -9.18 56.76 10.81
C ASP A 38 -10.27 55.98 10.09
N LEU A 39 -11.39 55.79 10.78
CA LEU A 39 -12.73 55.72 10.20
C LEU A 39 -13.72 56.08 11.32
N HIS A 40 -14.13 57.34 11.31
CA HIS A 40 -15.22 57.87 12.10
C HIS A 40 -16.49 57.04 11.84
N ASP A 41 -16.97 56.33 12.87
CA ASP A 41 -18.37 55.99 12.97
C ASP A 41 -18.81 56.12 14.43
N SER A 42 -19.39 57.28 14.73
CA SER A 42 -19.90 57.65 16.03
C SER A 42 -21.21 56.92 16.30
N ASN A 43 -21.12 55.76 16.94
CA ASN A 43 -22.23 55.20 17.72
C ASN A 43 -21.70 54.27 18.82
N GLU A 44 -21.12 54.90 19.85
CA GLU A 44 -20.84 54.27 21.13
C GLU A 44 -22.15 54.12 21.90
N ASN A 45 -22.71 52.90 21.90
CA ASN A 45 -23.34 52.24 23.04
C ASN A 45 -23.97 50.92 22.57
N ASN A 46 -23.39 49.79 23.01
CA ASN A 46 -23.69 48.38 22.69
C ASN A 46 -22.87 47.69 21.58
N LYS A 47 -21.54 47.73 21.70
CA LYS A 47 -20.68 46.69 21.12
C LYS A 47 -19.73 46.13 22.19
N GLU A 48 -20.27 45.33 23.12
CA GLU A 48 -19.56 44.11 23.51
C GLU A 48 -19.49 43.23 22.25
N ASN A 49 -18.60 43.61 21.33
CA ASN A 49 -18.30 42.86 20.14
C ASN A 49 -17.79 41.50 20.63
N ASN A 50 -18.55 40.46 20.29
CA ASN A 50 -18.12 39.07 20.22
C ASN A 50 -16.96 38.94 19.23
N CYS A 51 -15.84 39.61 19.50
CA CYS A 51 -14.65 39.51 18.69
C CYS A 51 -14.11 38.10 18.91
N LEU A 52 -14.14 37.27 17.87
CA LEU A 52 -13.62 35.91 17.89
C LEU A 52 -12.18 35.87 18.46
N LYS A 53 -11.42 36.97 18.31
CA LYS A 53 -10.08 37.20 18.89
C LYS A 53 -10.01 36.93 20.39
N ASN A 54 -11.07 37.20 21.15
CA ASN A 54 -11.07 37.07 22.61
C ASN A 54 -11.58 35.68 23.07
N LYS A 55 -12.02 34.81 22.15
CA LYS A 55 -12.68 33.54 22.49
C LYS A 55 -11.94 32.29 22.03
N MET A 56 -10.91 32.44 21.21
CA MET A 56 -10.19 31.30 20.63
C MET A 56 -8.70 31.47 20.87
N SER A 57 -8.13 30.64 21.74
CA SER A 57 -6.70 30.64 21.99
C SER A 57 -5.94 29.87 20.90
N VAL A 58 -4.64 30.15 20.74
CA VAL A 58 -3.75 29.39 19.86
C VAL A 58 -3.77 27.88 20.21
N LEU A 59 -3.94 27.56 21.49
CA LEU A 59 -4.12 26.18 21.97
C LEU A 59 -5.40 25.53 21.44
N ASP A 60 -6.51 26.27 21.34
CA ASP A 60 -7.76 25.75 20.79
C ASP A 60 -7.64 25.43 19.30
N ILE A 61 -6.91 26.27 18.55
CA ILE A 61 -6.59 26.04 17.14
C ILE A 61 -5.73 24.77 16.98
N GLY A 62 -4.70 24.60 17.82
CA GLY A 62 -3.86 23.40 17.80
C GLY A 62 -4.62 22.12 18.13
N ASN A 63 -5.51 22.16 19.13
CA ASN A 63 -6.37 21.03 19.50
C ASN A 63 -7.35 20.67 18.39
N LEU A 64 -7.93 21.68 17.73
CA LEU A 64 -8.83 21.48 16.60
C LEU A 64 -8.09 20.86 15.41
N PHE A 65 -6.85 21.30 15.14
CA PHE A 65 -6.00 20.74 14.10
C PHE A 65 -5.72 19.25 14.33
N GLU A 66 -5.30 18.87 15.55
CA GLU A 66 -5.01 17.45 15.88
C GLU A 66 -6.29 16.60 15.76
N ALA A 67 -7.43 17.09 16.26
CA ALA A 67 -8.70 16.38 16.17
C ALA A 67 -9.19 16.16 14.73
N LEU A 68 -8.96 17.14 13.84
CA LEU A 68 -9.38 17.04 12.44
C LEU A 68 -8.34 16.31 11.58
N SER A 69 -7.07 16.24 12.00
CA SER A 69 -6.01 15.59 11.22
C SER A 69 -6.20 14.08 11.04
N GLU A 70 -7.07 13.46 11.85
CA GLU A 70 -7.48 12.06 11.68
C GLU A 70 -8.53 11.88 10.57
N GLU A 71 -9.29 12.94 10.24
CA GLU A 71 -10.44 12.88 9.33
C GLU A 71 -10.21 13.62 8.00
N THR A 72 -9.19 14.48 7.91
CA THR A 72 -8.88 15.23 6.70
C THR A 72 -7.37 15.38 6.49
N SER A 73 -6.97 15.72 5.27
CA SER A 73 -5.55 15.89 4.94
C SER A 73 -4.95 17.10 5.66
N ILE A 74 -3.65 16.99 5.99
CA ILE A 74 -2.88 18.03 6.71
C ILE A 74 -2.86 19.37 5.96
N ARG A 75 -2.97 19.34 4.62
CA ARG A 75 -2.90 20.52 3.75
C ARG A 75 -4.03 21.53 3.98
N PRO A 76 -5.32 21.21 3.76
CA PRO A 76 -6.43 22.15 3.99
C PRO A 76 -6.46 22.65 5.42
N LEU A 77 -6.17 21.80 6.41
CA LEU A 77 -6.06 22.24 7.80
C LEU A 77 -4.94 23.25 8.02
N SER A 78 -3.75 23.00 7.46
CA SER A 78 -2.60 23.91 7.60
C SER A 78 -2.87 25.27 6.96
N VAL A 79 -3.56 25.27 5.80
CA VAL A 79 -3.92 26.50 5.09
C VAL A 79 -5.02 27.27 5.83
N LEU A 80 -6.01 26.58 6.41
CA LEU A 80 -7.05 27.21 7.24
C LEU A 80 -6.47 27.83 8.52
N VAL A 81 -5.57 27.12 9.20
CA VAL A 81 -4.86 27.64 10.38
C VAL A 81 -4.00 28.85 10.00
N TYR A 82 -3.29 28.78 8.88
CA TYR A 82 -2.51 29.89 8.35
C TYR A 82 -3.39 31.12 8.08
N LEU A 83 -4.46 30.98 7.28
CA LEU A 83 -5.39 32.07 6.95
C LEU A 83 -6.02 32.70 8.19
N SER A 84 -6.44 31.86 9.15
CA SER A 84 -6.99 32.31 10.42
C SER A 84 -5.96 33.12 11.22
N SER A 85 -4.73 32.65 11.26
CA SER A 85 -3.64 33.32 12.00
C SER A 85 -3.26 34.65 11.37
N VAL A 86 -3.24 34.74 10.03
CA VAL A 86 -3.04 35.99 9.29
C VAL A 86 -4.19 36.96 9.58
N TYR A 87 -5.44 36.50 9.56
CA TYR A 87 -6.61 37.31 9.91
C TYR A 87 -6.54 37.88 11.34
N PHE A 88 -5.96 37.12 12.27
CA PHE A 88 -5.73 37.57 13.64
C PHE A 88 -4.52 38.49 13.81
N GLY A 89 -3.73 38.74 12.76
CA GLY A 89 -2.57 39.62 12.79
C GLY A 89 -1.34 38.98 13.42
N ILE A 90 -1.27 37.64 13.47
CA ILE A 90 -0.10 36.92 13.99
C ILE A 90 1.05 37.08 12.99
N SER A 91 2.26 37.32 13.49
CA SER A 91 3.43 37.50 12.64
C SER A 91 3.71 36.24 11.82
N TRP A 92 4.17 36.40 10.58
CA TRP A 92 4.48 35.27 9.70
C TRP A 92 5.44 34.26 10.34
N ARG A 93 6.44 34.75 11.09
CA ARG A 93 7.42 33.91 11.78
C ARG A 93 6.75 33.03 12.83
N ASP A 94 5.82 33.59 13.60
CA ASP A 94 5.13 32.86 14.66
C ASP A 94 4.14 31.86 14.08
N ILE A 95 3.49 32.20 12.96
CA ILE A 95 2.65 31.27 12.20
C ILE A 95 3.47 30.06 11.72
N ASP A 96 4.66 30.29 11.15
CA ASP A 96 5.52 29.21 10.66
C ASP A 96 6.02 28.30 11.80
N LEU A 97 6.41 28.88 12.94
CA LEU A 97 6.81 28.14 14.12
C LEU A 97 5.65 27.31 14.70
N PHE A 98 4.45 27.90 14.77
CA PHE A 98 3.25 27.23 15.25
C PHE A 98 2.85 26.05 14.36
N LEU A 99 2.77 26.27 13.04
CA LEU A 99 2.43 25.21 12.08
C LEU A 99 3.45 24.06 12.15
N LYS A 100 4.75 24.34 12.23
CA LYS A 100 5.78 23.31 12.44
C LYS A 100 5.58 22.54 13.75
N ALA A 101 5.21 23.23 14.83
CA ALA A 101 5.03 22.62 16.14
C ALA A 101 3.86 21.62 16.18
N ILE A 102 2.80 21.86 15.39
CA ILE A 102 1.62 20.99 15.25
C ILE A 102 1.75 19.95 14.11
N GLY A 103 2.89 19.92 13.40
CA GLY A 103 3.08 19.01 12.25
C GLY A 103 2.34 19.44 10.98
N GLY A 104 1.98 20.72 10.87
CA GLY A 104 1.41 21.33 9.67
C GLY A 104 2.46 21.76 8.64
N LEU A 105 1.99 22.28 7.51
CA LEU A 105 2.85 22.81 6.44
C LEU A 105 3.53 24.12 6.85
N THR A 106 4.64 24.47 6.18
CA THR A 106 5.29 25.78 6.42
C THR A 106 4.38 26.95 6.03
N ALA A 107 4.54 28.11 6.67
CA ALA A 107 3.77 29.31 6.34
C ALA A 107 3.96 29.73 4.86
N LYS A 108 5.16 29.51 4.30
CA LYS A 108 5.43 29.74 2.87
C LYS A 108 4.60 28.84 1.96
N THR A 109 4.51 27.56 2.30
CA THR A 109 3.68 26.59 1.57
C THR A 109 2.19 26.95 1.70
N CYS A 110 1.74 27.28 2.91
CA CYS A 110 0.35 27.69 3.14
C CYS A 110 -0.02 28.97 2.40
N ASN A 111 0.86 29.97 2.35
CA ASN A 111 0.60 31.21 1.64
C ASN A 111 0.48 31.02 0.12
N LYS A 112 1.30 30.14 -0.44
CA LYS A 112 1.19 29.77 -1.85
C LYS A 112 -0.20 29.19 -2.11
N TRP A 113 -0.59 28.19 -1.34
CA TRP A 113 -1.89 27.55 -1.47
C TRP A 113 -3.07 28.47 -1.15
N SER A 114 -2.93 29.41 -0.21
CA SER A 114 -3.99 30.38 0.05
C SER A 114 -4.18 31.36 -1.10
N THR A 115 -3.10 31.71 -1.79
CA THR A 115 -3.17 32.51 -3.02
C THR A 115 -3.93 31.73 -4.09
N ASP A 116 -3.62 30.43 -4.24
CA ASP A 116 -4.35 29.54 -5.14
C ASP A 116 -5.85 29.45 -4.76
N ILE A 117 -6.23 29.36 -3.47
CA ILE A 117 -7.65 29.39 -3.03
C ILE A 117 -8.35 30.71 -3.38
N ILE A 118 -7.65 31.83 -3.24
CA ILE A 118 -8.23 33.16 -3.47
C ILE A 118 -8.40 33.42 -4.97
N GLU A 119 -7.46 32.93 -5.78
CA GLU A 119 -7.39 33.18 -7.22
C GLU A 119 -8.11 32.11 -8.07
N GLN A 120 -8.31 30.89 -7.55
CA GLN A 120 -8.90 29.75 -8.27
C GLN A 120 -10.17 29.22 -7.59
N ASP A 121 -10.84 28.25 -8.24
CA ASP A 121 -12.01 27.57 -7.68
C ASP A 121 -11.62 26.75 -6.45
N LEU A 122 -12.36 26.88 -5.34
CA LEU A 122 -12.17 26.10 -4.11
C LEU A 122 -12.18 24.59 -4.41
N GLU A 123 -12.92 24.17 -5.43
CA GLU A 123 -12.92 22.79 -5.90
C GLU A 123 -11.54 22.33 -6.40
N GLU A 124 -10.72 23.18 -7.02
CA GLU A 124 -9.35 22.82 -7.45
C GLU A 124 -8.34 22.79 -6.29
N PHE A 125 -8.61 23.53 -5.21
CA PHE A 125 -7.84 23.40 -3.98
C PHE A 125 -8.16 22.10 -3.23
N LEU A 126 -9.44 21.72 -3.19
CA LEU A 126 -9.92 20.50 -2.53
C LEU A 126 -9.64 19.25 -3.37
N GLN A 127 -9.80 19.35 -4.68
CA GLN A 127 -9.44 18.32 -5.65
C GLN A 127 -8.00 18.59 -6.07
N ASP A 128 -7.02 17.98 -5.41
CA ASP A 128 -5.63 18.01 -5.86
C ASP A 128 -5.58 17.48 -7.32
N ASN A 129 -5.65 18.39 -8.30
CA ASN A 129 -5.70 18.10 -9.74
C ASN A 129 -4.39 17.47 -10.26
N ARG A 130 -3.45 17.18 -9.35
CA ARG A 130 -2.34 16.24 -9.57
C ARG A 130 -2.80 14.78 -9.57
N GLY A 131 -4.11 14.53 -9.45
CA GLY A 131 -4.72 13.20 -9.41
C GLY A 131 -4.54 12.63 -8.01
N GLY A 132 -5.67 12.32 -7.36
CA GLY A 132 -5.75 11.83 -5.99
C GLY A 132 -4.54 10.99 -5.59
N LYS A 133 -3.68 11.58 -4.78
CA LYS A 133 -2.66 10.86 -4.06
C LYS A 133 -3.12 10.81 -2.61
N ASP A 134 -3.67 9.67 -2.23
CA ASP A 134 -3.89 9.30 -0.83
C ASP A 134 -2.56 9.10 -0.07
N GLU A 135 -1.41 9.26 -0.75
CA GLU A 135 -0.07 9.09 -0.19
C GLU A 135 0.83 10.28 -0.55
N GLU A 136 1.72 10.65 0.38
CA GLU A 136 2.75 11.67 0.17
C GLU A 136 3.49 11.44 -1.16
N SER A 137 3.77 12.50 -1.93
CA SER A 137 4.53 12.30 -3.16
C SER A 137 5.95 11.83 -2.82
N PHE A 138 6.60 11.10 -3.74
CA PHE A 138 7.97 10.64 -3.58
C PHE A 138 8.93 11.74 -3.08
N TYR A 139 8.75 12.97 -3.57
CA TYR A 139 9.56 14.12 -3.17
C TYR A 139 9.08 14.80 -1.87
N ASP A 140 7.85 14.56 -1.42
CA ASP A 140 7.41 15.00 -0.09
C ASP A 140 8.06 14.15 1.01
N THR A 141 8.22 12.84 0.75
CA THR A 141 8.92 11.91 1.66
C THR A 141 10.44 12.06 1.57
N TYR A 142 10.99 12.43 0.39
CA TYR A 142 12.42 12.59 0.13
C TYR A 142 12.74 13.93 -0.57
N PRO A 143 12.59 15.07 0.13
CA PRO A 143 12.74 16.41 -0.46
C PRO A 143 14.15 16.70 -0.98
N GLU A 144 15.18 16.06 -0.43
CA GLU A 144 16.54 16.14 -0.92
C GLU A 144 16.72 15.56 -2.33
N LEU A 145 15.96 14.53 -2.71
CA LEU A 145 16.00 13.97 -4.06
C LEU A 145 15.44 14.93 -5.09
N GLU A 146 14.43 15.74 -4.71
CA GLU A 146 13.91 16.78 -5.59
C GLU A 146 14.98 17.83 -5.90
N ASN A 147 15.75 18.22 -4.88
CA ASN A 147 16.84 19.18 -5.03
C ASN A 147 17.98 18.60 -5.87
N LEU A 148 18.34 17.33 -5.68
CA LEU A 148 19.35 16.64 -6.49
C LEU A 148 18.91 16.50 -7.94
N ALA A 149 17.65 16.13 -8.19
CA ALA A 149 17.06 16.08 -9.53
C ALA A 149 17.14 17.44 -10.24
N LYS A 150 16.76 18.53 -9.54
CA LYS A 150 16.84 19.90 -10.06
C LYS A 150 18.29 20.29 -10.37
N LEU A 151 19.24 19.98 -9.48
CA LEU A 151 20.66 20.26 -9.69
C LEU A 151 21.22 19.48 -10.89
N TYR A 152 20.85 18.22 -11.04
CA TYR A 152 21.24 17.39 -12.17
C TYR A 152 20.80 18.00 -13.51
N VAL A 153 19.52 18.39 -13.60
CA VAL A 153 18.94 19.07 -14.77
C VAL A 153 19.66 20.38 -15.06
N LEU A 154 19.83 21.24 -14.04
CA LEU A 154 20.52 22.53 -14.19
C LEU A 154 21.96 22.35 -14.69
N ASN A 155 22.67 21.34 -14.19
CA ASN A 155 24.01 21.02 -14.65
C ASN A 155 24.04 20.46 -16.07
N GLY A 156 23.04 19.64 -16.44
CA GLY A 156 22.83 19.19 -17.81
C GLY A 156 22.61 20.35 -18.78
N CYS A 157 21.76 21.30 -18.41
CA CYS A 157 21.46 22.50 -19.21
C CYS A 157 22.66 23.45 -19.35
N LYS A 158 23.59 23.48 -18.38
CA LYS A 158 24.83 24.26 -18.46
C LYS A 158 25.85 23.69 -19.45
N ARG A 159 25.72 22.42 -19.85
CA ARG A 159 26.61 21.81 -20.85
C ARG A 159 26.26 22.38 -22.22
N LYS A 160 27.29 22.65 -23.04
CA LYS A 160 27.12 23.24 -24.39
C LYS A 160 26.19 22.43 -25.31
N SER A 161 26.03 21.13 -25.06
CA SER A 161 25.16 20.25 -25.84
C SER A 161 23.72 20.17 -25.33
N ALA A 162 23.39 20.73 -24.15
CA ALA A 162 22.09 20.63 -23.47
C ALA A 162 21.44 19.23 -23.57
N SER A 163 22.27 18.19 -23.59
CA SER A 163 21.85 16.83 -23.86
C SER A 163 21.84 16.06 -22.55
N PHE A 164 20.67 16.03 -21.91
CA PHE A 164 20.35 14.99 -20.95
C PHE A 164 18.94 14.50 -21.27
N THR A 165 18.71 13.22 -21.07
CA THR A 165 17.44 12.56 -21.35
C THR A 165 16.66 12.37 -20.05
N CYS A 166 15.34 12.23 -20.16
CA CYS A 166 14.52 11.85 -19.00
C CYS A 166 14.96 10.49 -18.41
N SER A 167 15.51 9.60 -19.24
CA SER A 167 16.04 8.31 -18.77
C SER A 167 17.26 8.49 -17.87
N GLU A 168 18.20 9.37 -18.25
CA GLU A 168 19.39 9.65 -17.45
C GLU A 168 19.04 10.34 -16.12
N LEU A 169 18.06 11.25 -16.13
CA LEU A 169 17.54 11.86 -14.90
C LEU A 169 16.87 10.81 -13.99
N ALA A 170 16.06 9.92 -14.56
CA ALA A 170 15.40 8.86 -13.80
C ALA A 170 16.43 7.93 -13.14
N SER A 171 17.43 7.47 -13.89
CA SER A 171 18.52 6.66 -13.33
C SER A 171 19.29 7.39 -12.24
N TYR A 172 19.58 8.68 -12.42
CA TYR A 172 20.27 9.47 -11.41
C TYR A 172 19.45 9.60 -10.11
N VAL A 173 18.15 9.88 -10.20
CA VAL A 173 17.27 10.00 -9.02
C VAL A 173 17.14 8.66 -8.30
N ASP A 174 17.07 7.56 -9.05
CA ASP A 174 17.01 6.20 -8.50
C ASP A 174 18.30 5.84 -7.75
N ASP A 175 19.47 6.13 -8.33
CA ASP A 175 20.77 5.95 -7.68
C ASP A 175 20.88 6.75 -6.37
N GLU A 176 20.47 8.02 -6.38
CA GLU A 176 20.52 8.87 -5.18
C GLU A 176 19.49 8.42 -4.14
N TYR A 177 18.30 7.97 -4.54
CA TYR A 177 17.31 7.38 -3.64
C TYR A 177 17.89 6.17 -2.91
N TYR A 178 18.59 5.29 -3.62
CA TYR A 178 19.18 4.10 -3.02
C TYR A 178 20.39 4.40 -2.14
N LYS A 179 21.20 5.40 -2.50
CA LYS A 179 22.26 5.91 -1.60
C LYS A 179 21.66 6.44 -0.30
N LEU A 180 20.54 7.13 -0.38
CA LEU A 180 19.88 7.76 0.75
C LEU A 180 19.18 6.76 1.68
N THR A 181 18.52 5.76 1.09
CA THR A 181 17.78 4.73 1.83
C THR A 181 18.64 3.53 2.25
N GLY A 182 19.79 3.34 1.61
CA GLY A 182 20.65 2.16 1.79
C GLY A 182 20.08 0.89 1.14
N GLU A 183 19.02 1.00 0.33
CA GLU A 183 18.30 -0.14 -0.26
C GLU A 183 18.70 -0.40 -1.72
N ALA A 184 19.97 -0.66 -2.05
CA ALA A 184 20.37 -0.97 -3.43
C ALA A 184 19.60 -2.18 -3.99
N GLY A 185 18.52 -1.96 -4.76
CA GLY A 185 17.53 -2.99 -5.07
C GLY A 185 17.90 -3.87 -6.26
N HIS A 186 18.30 -3.26 -7.38
CA HIS A 186 18.45 -3.99 -8.65
C HIS A 186 19.82 -4.65 -8.86
N GLU A 187 20.88 -4.10 -8.27
CA GLU A 187 22.25 -4.66 -8.37
C GLU A 187 22.61 -5.61 -7.21
N ARG A 188 21.69 -5.81 -6.28
CA ARG A 188 21.88 -6.72 -5.15
C ARG A 188 22.23 -8.11 -5.68
N PRO A 189 23.29 -8.77 -5.19
CA PRO A 189 23.72 -10.06 -5.71
C PRO A 189 22.59 -11.10 -5.73
N ASP A 190 21.71 -11.10 -4.73
CA ASP A 190 20.57 -12.01 -4.68
C ASP A 190 19.48 -11.69 -5.71
N VAL A 191 19.29 -10.41 -6.05
CA VAL A 191 18.36 -9.94 -7.09
C VAL A 191 18.91 -10.22 -8.48
N VAL A 192 20.21 -10.06 -8.70
CA VAL A 192 20.89 -10.40 -9.96
C VAL A 192 20.95 -11.93 -10.16
N ASP A 193 21.16 -12.69 -9.07
CA ASP A 193 21.19 -14.16 -9.11
C ASP A 193 19.80 -14.77 -9.34
N ALA A 194 18.74 -14.12 -8.89
CA ALA A 194 17.38 -14.67 -8.90
C ALA A 194 16.89 -15.02 -10.32
N PRO A 195 17.00 -14.14 -11.35
CA PRO A 195 16.69 -14.48 -12.74
C PRO A 195 17.47 -15.69 -13.24
N THR A 196 18.77 -15.77 -12.96
CA THR A 196 19.62 -16.89 -13.40
C THR A 196 19.17 -18.20 -12.76
N LYS A 197 18.90 -18.20 -11.45
CA LYS A 197 18.35 -19.38 -10.74
C LYS A 197 16.98 -19.77 -11.27
N PHE A 198 16.11 -18.79 -11.53
CA PHE A 198 14.78 -19.01 -12.09
C PHE A 198 14.86 -19.63 -13.49
N VAL A 199 15.63 -19.03 -14.41
CA VAL A 199 15.80 -19.53 -15.78
C VAL A 199 16.37 -20.94 -15.78
N ASN A 200 17.44 -21.19 -15.01
CA ASN A 200 18.04 -22.51 -14.91
C ASN A 200 17.04 -23.56 -14.39
N ASN A 201 16.25 -23.21 -13.37
CA ASN A 201 15.20 -24.08 -12.87
C ASN A 201 14.10 -24.29 -13.92
N PHE A 202 13.65 -23.22 -14.57
CA PHE A 202 12.59 -23.24 -15.57
C PHE A 202 12.95 -24.10 -16.80
N LEU A 203 14.21 -24.03 -17.25
CA LEU A 203 14.71 -24.87 -18.34
C LEU A 203 14.64 -26.37 -18.02
N THR A 204 14.65 -26.79 -16.75
CA THR A 204 14.46 -28.22 -16.38
C THR A 204 13.02 -28.71 -16.63
N TYR A 205 12.08 -27.80 -16.88
CA TYR A 205 10.68 -28.10 -17.19
C TYR A 205 10.33 -27.96 -18.68
N GLN A 206 11.26 -27.49 -19.52
CA GLN A 206 10.96 -27.16 -20.92
C GLN A 206 10.34 -28.32 -21.72
N ASP A 207 10.74 -29.57 -21.44
CA ASP A 207 10.23 -30.77 -22.14
C ASP A 207 8.98 -31.37 -21.49
N LYS A 208 8.51 -30.77 -20.39
CA LYS A 208 7.30 -31.14 -19.64
C LYS A 208 6.17 -30.13 -19.86
N CYS A 209 6.44 -29.01 -20.50
CA CYS A 209 5.47 -27.93 -20.67
C CYS A 209 5.03 -27.80 -22.12
N TYR A 210 3.80 -27.32 -22.31
CA TYR A 210 3.36 -26.83 -23.61
C TYR A 210 4.15 -25.57 -23.96
N ARG A 211 4.63 -25.50 -25.19
CA ARG A 211 5.34 -24.33 -25.72
C ARG A 211 4.95 -24.10 -27.17
N VAL A 212 5.05 -22.86 -27.61
CA VAL A 212 4.86 -22.50 -29.02
C VAL A 212 6.25 -22.44 -29.66
N GLU A 213 6.42 -23.12 -30.78
CA GLU A 213 7.65 -23.04 -31.57
C GLU A 213 7.78 -21.64 -32.17
N GLU A 214 8.96 -21.05 -32.06
CA GLU A 214 9.28 -19.80 -32.73
C GLU A 214 9.40 -20.03 -34.24
N GLY A 215 8.83 -19.14 -35.04
CA GLY A 215 8.89 -19.24 -36.50
C GLY A 215 7.75 -18.52 -37.18
N LYS A 216 7.75 -18.56 -38.52
CA LYS A 216 6.68 -17.97 -39.34
C LYS A 216 5.32 -18.65 -39.15
N ASP A 217 5.34 -19.94 -38.81
CA ASP A 217 4.15 -20.77 -38.58
C ASP A 217 4.22 -21.39 -37.17
N PRO A 218 3.93 -20.62 -36.11
CA PRO A 218 4.04 -21.09 -34.74
C PRO A 218 3.15 -22.31 -34.50
N ARG A 219 3.73 -23.39 -33.97
CA ARG A 219 3.02 -24.63 -33.63
C ARG A 219 3.19 -24.98 -32.16
N TRP A 220 2.16 -25.58 -31.58
CA TRP A 220 2.26 -26.11 -30.22
C TRP A 220 3.12 -27.36 -30.19
N ASN A 221 4.15 -27.32 -29.36
CA ASN A 221 4.92 -28.49 -28.95
C ASN A 221 4.23 -29.10 -27.72
N ILE A 222 3.69 -30.30 -27.88
CA ILE A 222 2.96 -31.02 -26.84
C ILE A 222 3.94 -31.91 -26.06
N PRO A 223 4.04 -31.77 -24.73
CA PRO A 223 4.98 -32.55 -23.93
C PRO A 223 4.61 -34.05 -23.92
N LYS A 224 5.60 -34.92 -24.15
CA LYS A 224 5.40 -36.37 -24.30
C LYS A 224 5.33 -37.18 -22.99
N LYS A 225 5.93 -36.67 -21.91
CA LYS A 225 6.16 -37.44 -20.66
C LYS A 225 5.21 -37.05 -19.53
N SER A 226 5.24 -35.78 -19.16
CA SER A 226 4.43 -35.21 -18.09
C SER A 226 3.83 -33.94 -18.65
N GLN A 227 2.51 -33.84 -18.64
CA GLN A 227 1.82 -32.67 -19.17
C GLN A 227 1.69 -31.63 -18.05
N THR A 228 2.59 -30.65 -18.06
CA THR A 228 2.56 -29.51 -17.14
C THR A 228 2.04 -28.29 -17.88
N ILE A 229 0.98 -27.68 -17.38
CA ILE A 229 0.45 -26.42 -17.89
C ILE A 229 1.13 -25.28 -17.12
N LEU A 230 1.73 -24.36 -17.87
CA LEU A 230 2.23 -23.10 -17.31
C LEU A 230 1.09 -22.09 -17.27
N ILE A 231 0.94 -21.44 -16.12
CA ILE A 231 -0.01 -20.36 -15.91
C ILE A 231 0.81 -19.12 -15.60
N PHE A 232 0.75 -18.10 -16.45
CA PHE A 232 1.38 -16.81 -16.21
C PHE A 232 0.36 -15.85 -15.63
N HIS A 233 0.79 -15.08 -14.65
CA HIS A 233 -0.06 -14.16 -13.93
C HIS A 233 0.65 -12.82 -13.77
N ASP A 234 -0.08 -11.75 -14.09
CA ASP A 234 0.38 -10.37 -13.94
C ASP A 234 -0.82 -9.42 -13.80
N GLU A 235 -0.57 -8.25 -13.23
CA GLU A 235 -1.48 -7.12 -13.13
C GLU A 235 -1.11 -6.05 -14.17
N SER A 236 -2.06 -5.66 -15.00
CA SER A 236 -1.91 -4.54 -15.94
C SER A 236 -2.81 -3.37 -15.57
N CYS A 237 -2.31 -2.15 -15.69
CA CYS A 237 -3.07 -0.94 -15.40
C CYS A 237 -3.35 -0.17 -16.67
N PHE A 238 -4.63 -0.03 -17.03
CA PHE A 238 -5.10 0.70 -18.19
C PHE A 238 -5.69 2.03 -17.74
N ARG A 239 -5.25 3.13 -18.35
CA ARG A 239 -5.74 4.47 -18.00
C ARG A 239 -6.46 5.09 -19.18
N SER A 240 -7.63 5.68 -18.94
CA SER A 240 -8.27 6.52 -19.95
C SER A 240 -7.44 7.79 -20.17
N GLY A 241 -7.43 8.33 -21.39
CA GLY A 241 -6.79 9.61 -21.68
C GLY A 241 -5.27 9.60 -21.94
N GLU A 242 -4.60 8.44 -21.95
CA GLU A 242 -3.17 8.35 -22.28
C GLU A 242 -2.85 8.55 -23.78
N THR A 243 -3.85 8.68 -24.65
CA THR A 243 -3.71 8.51 -26.11
C THR A 243 -3.94 9.76 -26.96
N ALA A 244 -3.58 10.95 -26.50
CA ALA A 244 -3.38 12.05 -27.46
C ALA A 244 -2.01 11.88 -28.16
N ALA A 245 -1.97 11.09 -29.23
CA ALA A 245 -0.75 10.88 -30.04
C ALA A 245 -0.17 12.18 -30.62
N LYS A 246 -1.00 13.22 -30.72
CA LYS A 246 -0.61 14.58 -31.09
C LYS A 246 -1.42 15.56 -30.25
N ARG A 247 -0.79 16.64 -29.80
CA ARG A 247 -1.46 17.80 -29.22
C ARG A 247 -1.05 19.06 -29.97
N TRP A 248 -2.00 19.96 -30.10
CA TRP A 248 -1.75 21.31 -30.60
C TRP A 248 -1.22 22.13 -29.43
N PHE A 249 -0.06 22.73 -29.61
CA PHE A 249 0.49 23.74 -28.71
C PHE A 249 0.44 25.07 -29.44
N TYR A 250 0.07 26.14 -28.75
CA TYR A 250 0.29 27.48 -29.26
C TYR A 250 1.78 27.82 -29.14
N SER A 251 2.31 28.60 -30.08
CA SER A 251 3.75 28.86 -30.24
C SER A 251 4.42 29.53 -29.03
N ASP A 252 3.61 30.07 -28.12
CA ASP A 252 4.06 30.98 -27.06
C ASP A 252 3.93 30.33 -25.66
N ASP A 253 3.31 29.15 -25.57
CA ASP A 253 3.13 28.44 -24.30
C ASP A 253 4.38 27.61 -23.96
N THR A 254 4.91 27.83 -22.75
CA THR A 254 5.92 26.94 -22.17
C THR A 254 5.33 25.54 -22.04
N ILE A 255 5.93 24.56 -22.74
CA ILE A 255 5.50 23.16 -22.71
C ILE A 255 5.59 22.65 -21.28
N SER A 256 4.44 22.61 -20.59
CA SER A 256 4.36 22.04 -19.26
C SER A 256 4.44 20.52 -19.37
N PHE A 257 5.36 19.90 -18.64
CA PHE A 257 5.36 18.45 -18.45
C PHE A 257 4.01 18.05 -17.84
N PHE A 258 3.29 17.15 -18.50
CA PHE A 258 2.07 16.59 -17.95
C PHE A 258 2.39 15.29 -17.23
N ASN A 259 1.78 15.10 -16.06
CA ASN A 259 1.85 13.82 -15.37
C ASN A 259 1.20 12.73 -16.24
N LYS A 260 1.91 11.61 -16.42
CA LYS A 260 1.29 10.38 -16.93
C LYS A 260 0.12 10.02 -16.03
N GLY A 261 -1.02 9.64 -16.62
CA GLY A 261 -2.17 9.12 -15.88
C GLY A 261 -3.29 10.08 -15.53
N ARG A 262 -3.54 11.12 -16.32
CA ARG A 262 -4.79 11.87 -16.22
C ARG A 262 -5.94 11.04 -16.78
N GLY A 263 -6.74 10.42 -15.92
CA GLY A 263 -7.96 9.70 -16.30
C GLY A 263 -8.37 8.61 -15.31
N ARG A 264 -9.46 7.91 -15.64
CA ARG A 264 -9.91 6.75 -14.87
C ARG A 264 -8.93 5.61 -15.11
N SER A 265 -8.59 4.89 -14.06
CA SER A 265 -7.63 3.80 -14.09
C SER A 265 -8.34 2.48 -13.81
N LEU A 266 -8.12 1.49 -14.67
CA LEU A 266 -8.65 0.14 -14.56
C LEU A 266 -7.46 -0.80 -14.40
N MET A 267 -7.35 -1.42 -13.23
CA MET A 267 -6.36 -2.46 -13.01
C MET A 267 -7.01 -3.78 -13.39
N VAL A 268 -6.47 -4.45 -14.39
CA VAL A 268 -6.89 -5.77 -14.85
C VAL A 268 -5.86 -6.76 -14.35
N SER A 269 -6.31 -7.94 -13.97
CA SER A 269 -5.36 -8.98 -13.65
C SER A 269 -5.81 -10.33 -14.19
N ASP A 270 -4.86 -10.97 -14.87
CA ASP A 270 -5.11 -12.05 -15.79
C ASP A 270 -4.34 -13.32 -15.43
N PHE A 271 -4.88 -14.44 -15.92
CA PHE A 271 -4.22 -15.75 -15.89
C PHE A 271 -4.09 -16.27 -17.32
N LEU A 272 -2.89 -16.10 -17.89
CA LEU A 272 -2.55 -16.60 -19.21
C LEU A 272 -2.12 -18.06 -19.12
N ILE A 273 -2.58 -18.89 -20.05
CA ILE A 273 -2.38 -20.33 -20.03
C ILE A 273 -1.56 -20.76 -21.24
N ALA A 274 -0.44 -21.44 -21.00
CA ALA A 274 0.28 -22.13 -22.06
C ALA A 274 -0.42 -23.46 -22.37
N HIS A 275 -1.47 -23.41 -23.19
CA HIS A 275 -2.19 -24.60 -23.66
C HIS A 275 -2.85 -24.33 -25.02
N PRO A 276 -2.91 -25.31 -25.94
CA PRO A 276 -3.47 -25.14 -27.29
C PRO A 276 -4.96 -24.77 -27.36
N GLU A 277 -5.70 -24.97 -26.27
CA GLU A 277 -7.14 -24.69 -26.24
C GLU A 277 -7.47 -23.19 -26.20
N ASN A 278 -6.84 -22.45 -25.28
CA ASN A 278 -7.10 -21.01 -25.09
C ASN A 278 -5.95 -20.36 -24.32
N PRO A 279 -5.41 -19.20 -24.75
CA PRO A 279 -4.41 -18.46 -23.99
C PRO A 279 -4.95 -17.83 -22.70
N PHE A 280 -6.27 -17.71 -22.51
CA PHE A 280 -6.89 -17.20 -21.27
C PHE A 280 -7.62 -18.32 -20.53
N PHE A 281 -7.48 -18.34 -19.21
CA PHE A 281 -8.24 -19.30 -18.41
C PHE A 281 -9.74 -18.99 -18.43
N GLN A 282 -10.53 -19.91 -18.99
CA GLN A 282 -11.98 -19.82 -18.95
C GLN A 282 -12.61 -21.22 -18.96
N LEU A 283 -13.62 -21.42 -18.12
CA LEU A 283 -14.47 -22.60 -18.14
C LEU A 283 -15.55 -22.46 -19.22
N SER A 284 -15.89 -23.57 -19.87
CA SER A 284 -17.12 -23.68 -20.66
C SER A 284 -18.36 -23.54 -19.77
N GLN A 285 -19.54 -23.40 -20.37
CA GLN A 285 -20.79 -23.24 -19.62
C GLN A 285 -21.05 -24.40 -18.66
N ASP A 286 -20.86 -25.64 -19.13
CA ASP A 286 -21.10 -26.84 -18.33
C ASP A 286 -20.08 -26.98 -17.20
N GLU A 287 -18.80 -26.68 -17.48
CA GLU A 287 -17.73 -26.68 -16.48
C GLU A 287 -17.97 -25.61 -15.41
N TRP A 288 -18.45 -24.42 -15.81
CA TRP A 288 -18.83 -23.35 -14.91
C TRP A 288 -20.03 -23.72 -14.04
N ALA A 289 -21.08 -24.30 -14.63
CA ALA A 289 -22.24 -24.78 -13.88
C ALA A 289 -21.81 -25.85 -12.84
N ALA A 290 -20.90 -26.75 -13.19
CA ALA A 290 -20.31 -27.71 -12.26
C ALA A 290 -19.47 -27.02 -11.18
N ALA A 291 -18.72 -25.97 -11.52
CA ALA A 291 -17.94 -25.16 -10.59
C ALA A 291 -18.81 -24.47 -9.56
N VAL A 292 -19.84 -23.74 -10.00
CA VAL A 292 -20.80 -23.06 -9.13
C VAL A 292 -21.56 -24.05 -8.25
N LYS A 293 -21.97 -25.21 -8.79
CA LYS A 293 -22.63 -26.25 -8.00
C LYS A 293 -21.74 -26.77 -6.86
N LYS A 294 -20.43 -26.89 -7.12
CA LYS A 294 -19.45 -27.40 -6.14
C LYS A 294 -18.93 -26.32 -5.20
N HIS A 295 -18.85 -25.09 -5.69
CA HIS A 295 -18.30 -23.92 -5.04
C HIS A 295 -19.27 -22.72 -5.23
N PRO A 296 -20.40 -22.70 -4.52
CA PRO A 296 -21.39 -21.62 -4.65
C PRO A 296 -20.84 -20.23 -4.38
N GLU A 297 -19.78 -20.13 -3.56
CA GLU A 297 -19.07 -18.89 -3.26
C GLU A 297 -18.42 -18.24 -4.49
N LEU A 298 -18.31 -18.95 -5.63
CA LEU A 298 -17.88 -18.36 -6.90
C LEU A 298 -18.87 -17.32 -7.46
N LEU A 299 -20.09 -17.27 -6.92
CA LEU A 299 -21.12 -16.27 -7.25
C LEU A 299 -21.14 -15.09 -6.26
N GLU A 300 -20.36 -15.13 -5.18
CA GLU A 300 -20.30 -14.01 -4.24
C GLU A 300 -19.69 -12.80 -4.94
N ASP A 301 -20.33 -11.65 -4.73
CA ASP A 301 -19.86 -10.38 -5.25
C ASP A 301 -18.75 -9.86 -4.33
N ASP A 302 -17.60 -9.52 -4.91
CA ASP A 302 -16.51 -8.83 -4.23
C ASP A 302 -16.19 -7.55 -5.00
N ALA A 303 -15.18 -6.80 -4.57
CA ALA A 303 -14.80 -5.56 -5.26
C ALA A 303 -14.23 -5.80 -6.68
N ILE A 304 -13.97 -7.05 -7.06
CA ILE A 304 -13.38 -7.46 -8.33
C ILE A 304 -14.48 -7.78 -9.33
N GLN A 305 -14.45 -7.08 -10.45
CA GLN A 305 -15.31 -7.37 -11.59
C GLN A 305 -14.70 -8.54 -12.37
N TYR A 306 -15.11 -9.76 -12.05
CA TYR A 306 -14.64 -10.97 -12.72
C TYR A 306 -15.14 -11.07 -14.17
N ILE A 307 -14.28 -11.55 -15.06
CA ILE A 307 -14.70 -12.02 -16.38
C ILE A 307 -15.55 -13.28 -16.20
N GLU A 308 -16.66 -13.38 -16.95
CA GLU A 308 -17.59 -14.49 -16.84
C GLU A 308 -16.87 -15.84 -17.02
N ARG A 309 -17.07 -16.73 -16.04
CA ARG A 309 -16.48 -18.09 -16.02
C ARG A 309 -14.95 -18.12 -16.00
N SER A 310 -14.32 -17.05 -15.54
CA SER A 310 -12.87 -16.93 -15.38
C SER A 310 -12.49 -16.57 -13.94
N ALA A 311 -11.19 -16.64 -13.66
CA ALA A 311 -10.54 -16.07 -12.48
C ALA A 311 -9.85 -14.72 -12.79
N SER A 312 -9.77 -14.34 -14.07
CA SER A 312 -9.41 -12.98 -14.48
C SER A 312 -10.47 -11.98 -14.03
N GLY A 313 -10.04 -10.79 -13.68
CA GLY A 313 -10.96 -9.72 -13.27
C GLY A 313 -10.31 -8.36 -13.24
N SER A 314 -11.11 -7.34 -12.99
CA SER A 314 -10.64 -5.95 -12.95
C SER A 314 -11.18 -5.19 -11.75
N ILE A 315 -10.39 -4.22 -11.28
CA ILE A 315 -10.76 -3.25 -10.25
C ILE A 315 -10.62 -1.85 -10.85
N GLN A 316 -11.64 -1.02 -10.68
CA GLN A 316 -11.54 0.39 -11.00
C GLN A 316 -10.78 1.12 -9.89
N VAL A 317 -9.55 1.52 -10.19
CA VAL A 317 -8.67 2.19 -9.23
C VAL A 317 -9.25 3.55 -8.82
N GLY A 318 -9.24 3.82 -7.52
CA GLY A 318 -9.81 5.02 -6.90
C GLY A 318 -11.31 4.94 -6.56
N TYR A 319 -12.02 3.91 -7.04
CA TYR A 319 -13.41 3.64 -6.64
C TYR A 319 -13.55 2.28 -5.95
N GLY A 320 -12.99 1.23 -6.56
CA GLY A 320 -13.02 -0.15 -6.07
C GLY A 320 -11.74 -0.62 -5.37
N GLY A 321 -10.77 0.28 -5.16
CA GLY A 321 -9.49 -0.03 -4.51
C GLY A 321 -8.38 -0.47 -5.48
N TYR A 322 -7.47 -1.31 -5.00
CA TYR A 322 -6.35 -1.90 -5.75
C TYR A 322 -6.35 -3.42 -5.55
N PHE A 323 -5.56 -4.16 -6.34
CA PHE A 323 -5.28 -5.57 -6.03
C PHE A 323 -4.38 -5.67 -4.81
N ASP A 324 -4.99 -5.54 -3.64
CA ASP A 324 -4.34 -5.82 -2.38
C ASP A 324 -4.07 -7.33 -2.21
N LYS A 325 -3.44 -7.67 -1.09
CA LYS A 325 -3.10 -9.06 -0.77
C LYS A 325 -4.35 -9.97 -0.76
N ASP A 326 -5.46 -9.53 -0.20
CA ASP A 326 -6.65 -10.37 -0.07
C ASP A 326 -7.31 -10.57 -1.44
N ALA A 327 -7.35 -9.52 -2.27
CA ALA A 327 -7.84 -9.57 -3.64
C ALA A 327 -7.04 -10.58 -4.49
N ILE A 328 -5.71 -10.54 -4.42
CA ILE A 328 -4.82 -11.50 -5.08
C ILE A 328 -5.10 -12.94 -4.61
N ILE A 329 -5.22 -13.14 -3.29
CA ILE A 329 -5.43 -14.48 -2.75
C ILE A 329 -6.80 -15.04 -3.11
N ASN A 330 -7.85 -14.22 -3.08
CA ASN A 330 -9.19 -14.62 -3.52
C ASN A 330 -9.18 -15.04 -4.99
N ARG A 331 -8.41 -14.35 -5.83
CA ARG A 331 -8.25 -14.71 -7.24
C ARG A 331 -7.52 -16.02 -7.47
N PHE A 332 -6.39 -16.24 -6.81
CA PHE A 332 -5.72 -17.54 -6.85
C PHE A 332 -6.60 -18.66 -6.31
N THR A 333 -7.36 -18.40 -5.24
CA THR A 333 -8.34 -19.34 -4.69
C THR A 333 -9.40 -19.70 -5.72
N ARG A 334 -9.97 -18.70 -6.38
CA ARG A 334 -10.95 -18.85 -7.46
C ARG A 334 -10.38 -19.70 -8.60
N LEU A 335 -9.18 -19.37 -9.09
CA LEU A 335 -8.47 -20.15 -10.10
C LEU A 335 -8.30 -21.62 -9.68
N PHE A 336 -7.77 -21.87 -8.49
CA PHE A 336 -7.52 -23.25 -8.03
C PHE A 336 -8.79 -24.06 -7.78
N LYS A 337 -9.93 -23.43 -7.45
CA LYS A 337 -11.24 -24.13 -7.40
C LYS A 337 -11.71 -24.54 -8.80
N MET A 338 -11.41 -23.73 -9.81
CA MET A 338 -11.89 -23.90 -11.18
C MET A 338 -10.99 -24.84 -12.00
N LEU A 339 -9.67 -24.82 -11.82
CA LEU A 339 -8.71 -25.61 -12.60
C LEU A 339 -9.05 -27.11 -12.69
N PRO A 340 -9.42 -27.83 -11.60
CA PRO A 340 -9.74 -29.25 -11.65
C PRO A 340 -11.00 -29.58 -12.44
N LEU A 341 -11.82 -28.58 -12.77
CA LEU A 341 -13.07 -28.74 -13.49
C LEU A 341 -12.91 -28.47 -14.99
N LYS A 342 -11.76 -27.96 -15.42
CA LYS A 342 -11.43 -27.81 -16.83
C LYS A 342 -11.08 -29.18 -17.41
N LYS A 343 -11.96 -29.74 -18.24
CA LYS A 343 -11.84 -31.09 -18.82
C LYS A 343 -10.56 -31.25 -19.61
N ALA A 344 -10.18 -30.24 -20.39
CA ALA A 344 -8.95 -30.26 -21.18
C ALA A 344 -7.68 -30.35 -20.31
N TYR A 345 -7.76 -29.94 -19.03
CA TYR A 345 -6.63 -29.95 -18.11
C TYR A 345 -6.64 -31.17 -17.18
N ALA A 346 -7.53 -32.15 -17.44
CA ALA A 346 -7.54 -33.40 -16.68
C ALA A 346 -6.15 -34.06 -16.72
N ASN A 347 -5.70 -34.57 -15.58
CA ASN A 347 -4.40 -35.24 -15.40
C ASN A 347 -3.16 -34.37 -15.65
N HIS A 348 -3.32 -33.05 -15.78
CA HIS A 348 -2.20 -32.14 -15.90
C HIS A 348 -1.66 -31.73 -14.53
N LYS A 349 -0.38 -31.37 -14.50
CA LYS A 349 0.24 -30.59 -13.40
C LYS A 349 0.18 -29.11 -13.75
N PHE A 350 0.18 -28.25 -12.75
CA PHE A 350 0.13 -26.80 -12.95
C PHE A 350 1.32 -26.12 -12.30
N HIS A 351 1.95 -25.23 -13.05
CA HIS A 351 3.02 -24.36 -12.57
C HIS A 351 2.58 -22.92 -12.80
N VAL A 352 2.44 -22.17 -11.70
CA VAL A 352 2.11 -20.74 -11.79
C VAL A 352 3.41 -19.94 -11.76
N ILE A 353 3.53 -19.01 -12.70
CA ILE A 353 4.60 -18.04 -12.80
C ILE A 353 3.97 -16.67 -12.59
N ALA A 354 4.44 -15.95 -11.57
CA ALA A 354 4.07 -14.59 -11.27
C ALA A 354 5.34 -13.81 -10.94
N ASP A 355 5.27 -12.49 -10.96
CA ASP A 355 6.38 -11.65 -10.51
C ASP A 355 6.62 -11.77 -8.98
N SER A 356 7.64 -11.09 -8.49
CA SER A 356 7.96 -11.04 -7.05
C SER A 356 7.29 -9.87 -6.34
N ALA A 357 6.16 -9.35 -6.84
CA ALA A 357 5.43 -8.29 -6.16
C ALA A 357 5.20 -8.65 -4.68
N ARG A 358 5.22 -7.64 -3.81
CA ARG A 358 5.05 -7.84 -2.38
C ARG A 358 3.72 -8.52 -2.05
N THR A 359 2.69 -8.30 -2.85
CA THR A 359 1.38 -8.95 -2.76
C THR A 359 1.44 -10.45 -3.08
N HIS A 360 2.23 -10.86 -4.09
CA HIS A 360 2.45 -12.27 -4.46
C HIS A 360 3.34 -13.03 -3.46
N SER A 361 4.32 -12.34 -2.89
CA SER A 361 5.30 -12.91 -1.96
C SER A 361 4.94 -12.68 -0.49
N ALA A 362 3.79 -12.07 -0.21
CA ALA A 362 3.33 -11.77 1.15
C ALA A 362 3.20 -13.06 1.96
N LYS A 363 4.23 -13.36 2.76
CA LYS A 363 4.18 -14.49 3.70
C LYS A 363 2.95 -14.35 4.57
N GLN A 364 2.23 -15.46 4.66
CA GLN A 364 1.08 -15.57 5.52
C GLN A 364 1.31 -16.70 6.50
N TYR A 365 1.43 -16.33 7.76
CA TYR A 365 1.55 -17.24 8.87
C TYR A 365 0.33 -17.04 9.77
N SER A 366 -0.62 -17.96 9.75
CA SER A 366 -1.77 -17.91 10.66
C SER A 366 -1.32 -18.36 12.05
N VAL A 367 -1.95 -17.82 13.10
CA VAL A 367 -1.83 -18.40 14.45
C VAL A 367 -2.23 -19.88 14.45
N GLU A 368 -3.06 -20.31 13.50
CA GLU A 368 -3.47 -21.70 13.29
C GLU A 368 -2.33 -22.60 12.77
N ASP A 369 -1.30 -22.02 12.16
CA ASP A 369 -0.12 -22.76 11.71
C ASP A 369 0.83 -23.14 12.86
N PHE A 370 0.55 -22.65 14.07
CA PHE A 370 1.36 -22.89 15.26
C PHE A 370 0.63 -23.79 16.26
N GLY A 371 1.33 -24.79 16.77
CA GLY A 371 0.81 -25.56 17.91
C GLY A 371 1.11 -24.90 19.24
N MET A 372 0.52 -25.42 20.31
CA MET A 372 0.65 -24.82 21.65
C MET A 372 2.05 -25.02 22.25
N LYS A 373 2.72 -26.13 21.93
CA LYS A 373 4.01 -26.55 22.49
C LYS A 373 5.13 -26.50 21.42
N PRO A 374 6.40 -26.38 21.84
CA PRO A 374 7.53 -26.52 20.94
C PRO A 374 7.46 -27.75 20.02
N GLY A 375 7.92 -27.61 18.77
CA GLY A 375 8.09 -28.72 17.82
C GLY A 375 6.81 -29.31 17.23
N THR A 376 5.66 -28.68 17.43
CA THR A 376 4.36 -29.26 17.03
C THR A 376 3.94 -28.89 15.61
N ARG A 377 3.88 -27.60 15.27
CA ARG A 377 3.58 -27.08 13.92
C ARG A 377 4.16 -25.68 13.77
N CYS A 378 4.85 -25.42 12.67
CA CYS A 378 5.18 -24.07 12.20
C CYS A 378 5.72 -24.18 10.76
N SER A 379 5.08 -23.49 9.82
CA SER A 379 5.49 -23.44 8.41
C SER A 379 6.44 -22.28 8.09
N THR A 380 6.69 -21.42 9.08
CA THR A 380 7.32 -20.11 8.87
C THR A 380 8.57 -20.00 9.72
N GLU A 381 9.70 -19.59 9.13
CA GLU A 381 10.94 -19.46 9.89
C GLU A 381 11.01 -18.19 10.73
N LYS A 382 10.49 -17.08 10.19
CA LYS A 382 10.52 -15.77 10.82
C LYS A 382 9.26 -14.98 10.53
N ILE A 383 8.81 -14.23 11.53
CA ILE A 383 7.72 -13.26 11.45
C ILE A 383 8.33 -11.87 11.42
N PHE A 384 8.03 -11.10 10.38
CA PHE A 384 8.45 -9.70 10.23
C PHE A 384 7.25 -8.80 10.47
N TYR A 385 7.38 -7.82 11.37
CA TYR A 385 6.30 -6.90 11.67
C TYR A 385 6.84 -5.52 12.05
N ARG A 386 5.98 -4.50 12.06
CA ARG A 386 6.31 -3.19 12.64
C ARG A 386 5.57 -3.05 13.97
N ASP A 387 6.23 -2.55 14.99
CA ASP A 387 5.56 -2.26 16.26
C ASP A 387 4.68 -1.00 16.17
N LYS A 388 4.01 -0.65 17.28
CA LYS A 388 3.18 0.55 17.42
C LYS A 388 3.93 1.88 17.20
N HIS A 389 5.26 1.86 17.10
CA HIS A 389 6.11 3.01 16.81
C HIS A 389 6.67 2.97 15.38
N GLY A 390 6.22 2.03 14.54
CA GLY A 390 6.68 1.86 13.17
C GLY A 390 8.04 1.18 13.05
N LYS A 391 8.67 0.75 14.17
CA LYS A 391 9.98 0.09 14.15
C LYS A 391 9.85 -1.31 13.58
N ALA A 392 10.66 -1.64 12.57
CA ALA A 392 10.71 -2.98 12.00
C ALA A 392 11.34 -3.96 13.02
N LEU A 393 10.63 -5.05 13.28
CA LEU A 393 11.01 -6.11 14.20
C LEU A 393 10.89 -7.47 13.51
N THR A 394 11.62 -8.46 14.03
CA THR A 394 11.63 -9.82 13.52
C THR A 394 11.60 -10.80 14.69
N ILE A 395 10.78 -11.84 14.57
CA ILE A 395 10.69 -12.93 15.54
C ILE A 395 11.10 -14.21 14.83
N ASP A 396 12.09 -14.91 15.37
CA ASP A 396 12.40 -16.27 14.91
C ASP A 396 11.31 -17.22 15.40
N CYS A 397 10.71 -17.99 14.50
CA CYS A 397 9.70 -18.99 14.85
C CYS A 397 10.32 -20.32 15.30
N PHE A 398 11.65 -20.41 15.35
CA PHE A 398 12.40 -21.58 15.81
C PHE A 398 13.34 -21.19 16.94
N PHE A 399 13.59 -22.11 17.87
CA PHE A 399 14.59 -21.88 18.90
C PHE A 399 16.00 -21.89 18.29
N THR A 400 16.74 -20.82 18.47
CA THR A 400 18.13 -20.69 17.99
C THR A 400 19.14 -21.29 18.98
N THR A 401 18.76 -21.38 20.27
CA THR A 401 19.59 -21.87 21.38
C THR A 401 18.79 -22.74 22.35
N GLY A 402 19.49 -23.39 23.29
CA GLY A 402 18.89 -24.18 24.36
C GLY A 402 18.47 -25.60 23.96
N VAL A 403 17.77 -26.28 24.87
CA VAL A 403 17.37 -27.70 24.72
C VAL A 403 16.41 -27.95 23.55
N ASN A 404 15.69 -26.92 23.11
CA ASN A 404 14.75 -27.01 21.99
C ASN A 404 15.33 -26.49 20.67
N LYS A 405 16.66 -26.25 20.57
CA LYS A 405 17.29 -25.69 19.36
C LYS A 405 16.85 -26.44 18.09
N GLY A 406 16.43 -25.70 17.08
CA GLY A 406 15.94 -26.24 15.80
C GLY A 406 14.49 -26.71 15.83
N GLN A 407 13.82 -26.75 16.98
CA GLN A 407 12.38 -26.97 17.05
C GLN A 407 11.62 -25.66 16.87
N SER A 408 10.40 -25.74 16.32
CA SER A 408 9.52 -24.59 16.21
C SER A 408 9.06 -24.11 17.59
N LYS A 409 8.88 -22.80 17.76
CA LYS A 409 8.27 -22.19 18.93
C LYS A 409 6.76 -22.44 18.88
N GLY A 410 6.19 -22.84 20.02
CA GLY A 410 4.74 -22.88 20.17
C GLY A 410 4.15 -21.49 20.44
N LEU A 411 2.83 -21.35 20.33
CA LEU A 411 2.12 -20.09 20.57
C LEU A 411 2.45 -19.47 21.94
N LEU A 412 2.64 -20.28 22.98
CA LEU A 412 2.95 -19.79 24.32
C LEU A 412 4.35 -19.15 24.38
N ASN A 413 5.31 -19.67 23.63
CA ASN A 413 6.65 -19.10 23.55
C ASN A 413 6.64 -17.79 22.77
N LEU A 414 5.92 -17.75 21.65
CA LEU A 414 5.78 -16.54 20.83
C LEU A 414 5.09 -15.41 21.59
N ALA A 415 4.02 -15.71 22.33
CA ALA A 415 3.32 -14.71 23.12
C ALA A 415 4.19 -14.12 24.24
N LYS A 416 5.07 -14.92 24.87
CA LYS A 416 6.04 -14.42 25.87
C LYS A 416 7.10 -13.52 25.25
N GLU A 417 7.61 -13.88 24.06
CA GLU A 417 8.61 -13.09 23.35
C GLU A 417 8.04 -11.76 22.82
N LEU A 418 6.74 -11.74 22.57
CA LEU A 418 5.97 -10.57 22.19
C LEU A 418 5.50 -9.71 23.38
N ASP A 419 5.88 -10.08 24.61
CA ASP A 419 5.47 -9.39 25.83
C ASP A 419 3.94 -9.25 25.98
N ILE A 420 3.21 -10.27 25.52
CA ILE A 420 1.76 -10.36 25.70
C ILE A 420 1.49 -10.90 27.10
N ASP A 421 0.64 -10.23 27.87
CA ASP A 421 0.22 -10.71 29.20
C ASP A 421 -0.68 -11.95 29.05
N ILE A 422 -0.20 -13.09 29.54
CA ILE A 422 -0.87 -14.39 29.41
C ILE A 422 -1.34 -14.85 30.79
N PRO A 423 -2.64 -15.14 30.97
CA PRO A 423 -3.13 -15.73 32.21
C PRO A 423 -2.39 -17.04 32.54
N GLN A 424 -2.15 -17.30 33.83
CA GLN A 424 -1.47 -18.52 34.29
C GLN A 424 -2.10 -19.82 33.76
N LYS A 425 -3.41 -19.78 33.46
CA LYS A 425 -4.17 -20.85 32.80
C LYS A 425 -4.89 -20.29 31.57
N VAL A 426 -4.22 -20.28 30.43
CA VAL A 426 -4.81 -19.86 29.14
C VAL A 426 -5.24 -21.07 28.32
N LYS A 427 -6.42 -20.99 27.69
CA LYS A 427 -6.85 -21.99 26.69
C LYS A 427 -6.26 -21.65 25.32
N LEU A 428 -6.07 -22.65 24.46
CA LEU A 428 -5.51 -22.46 23.12
C LEU A 428 -6.25 -21.38 22.31
N GLU A 429 -7.58 -21.42 22.29
CA GLU A 429 -8.41 -20.45 21.56
C GLU A 429 -8.28 -19.02 22.10
N GLU A 430 -8.10 -18.86 23.41
CA GLU A 430 -7.86 -17.55 24.01
C GLU A 430 -6.47 -17.02 23.68
N LEU A 431 -5.46 -17.89 23.67
CA LEU A 431 -4.10 -17.54 23.29
C LEU A 431 -4.02 -17.11 21.81
N LYS A 432 -4.69 -17.83 20.92
CA LYS A 432 -4.83 -17.45 19.50
C LYS A 432 -5.51 -16.10 19.35
N ARG A 433 -6.60 -15.85 20.09
CA ARG A 433 -7.31 -14.56 20.11
C ARG A 433 -6.37 -13.42 20.54
N LEU A 434 -5.60 -13.60 21.61
CA LEU A 434 -4.64 -12.60 22.09
C LEU A 434 -3.55 -12.32 21.05
N LEU A 435 -2.98 -13.37 20.45
CA LEU A 435 -1.95 -13.23 19.42
C LEU A 435 -2.48 -12.55 18.15
N ASN A 436 -3.70 -12.88 17.72
CA ASN A 436 -4.34 -12.24 16.56
C ASN A 436 -4.57 -10.72 16.75
N LEU A 437 -4.64 -10.24 17.99
CA LEU A 437 -4.72 -8.80 18.28
C LEU A 437 -3.36 -8.10 18.21
N HIS A 438 -2.27 -8.85 18.28
CA HIS A 438 -0.91 -8.31 18.24
C HIS A 438 -0.48 -8.00 16.80
N GLU A 439 0.22 -6.88 16.58
CA GLU A 439 0.66 -6.42 15.25
C GLU A 439 1.47 -7.45 14.46
N ALA A 440 2.15 -8.36 15.18
CA ALA A 440 2.85 -9.49 14.57
C ALA A 440 1.92 -10.43 13.76
N PHE A 441 0.67 -10.64 14.18
CA PHE A 441 -0.30 -11.56 13.55
C PHE A 441 -1.55 -10.88 12.98
N LYS A 442 -1.77 -9.59 13.28
CA LYS A 442 -2.95 -8.82 12.87
C LYS A 442 -3.13 -8.71 11.35
N ASN A 443 -2.05 -8.82 10.57
CA ASN A 443 -2.06 -8.72 9.10
C ASN A 443 -2.27 -10.06 8.36
N VAL A 444 -2.83 -11.06 9.02
CA VAL A 444 -2.86 -12.45 8.52
C VAL A 444 -4.27 -13.03 8.37
N SER A 445 -5.31 -12.41 8.91
CA SER A 445 -6.54 -13.16 9.25
C SER A 445 -7.62 -13.32 8.15
N LYS A 446 -7.32 -13.36 6.85
CA LYS A 446 -8.36 -13.57 5.82
C LYS A 446 -8.13 -14.64 4.74
N SER A 447 -6.97 -15.29 4.67
CA SER A 447 -6.63 -16.11 3.47
C SER A 447 -6.47 -17.64 3.68
N GLU A 448 -6.90 -18.16 4.83
CA GLU A 448 -6.77 -19.59 5.21
C GLU A 448 -7.37 -20.59 4.21
N ILE A 449 -8.20 -20.12 3.27
CA ILE A 449 -8.88 -20.91 2.25
C ILE A 449 -7.94 -21.28 1.07
N ALA A 450 -7.07 -20.37 0.63
CA ALA A 450 -6.29 -20.54 -0.60
C ALA A 450 -5.18 -21.61 -0.47
N ALA A 451 -4.37 -21.47 0.57
CA ALA A 451 -3.25 -22.37 0.84
C ALA A 451 -3.72 -23.80 1.17
N LYS A 452 -4.88 -23.92 1.83
CA LYS A 452 -5.51 -25.20 2.15
C LYS A 452 -6.01 -25.91 0.89
N ILE A 453 -6.63 -25.17 -0.04
CA ILE A 453 -7.08 -25.72 -1.34
C ILE A 453 -5.89 -26.18 -2.19
N GLY A 454 -4.85 -25.36 -2.33
CA GLY A 454 -3.64 -25.72 -3.09
C GLY A 454 -2.97 -26.99 -2.58
N ARG A 455 -2.81 -27.15 -1.25
CA ARG A 455 -2.28 -28.39 -0.66
C ARG A 455 -3.20 -29.58 -0.90
N ILE A 456 -4.51 -29.44 -0.74
CA ILE A 456 -5.46 -30.54 -0.98
C ILE A 456 -5.39 -31.05 -2.42
N LEU A 457 -5.26 -30.16 -3.40
CA LEU A 457 -5.15 -30.53 -4.81
C LEU A 457 -3.87 -31.32 -5.09
N ASN A 458 -2.71 -30.83 -4.62
CA ASN A 458 -1.44 -31.55 -4.78
C ASN A 458 -1.43 -32.91 -4.06
N THR A 459 -2.05 -33.01 -2.88
CA THR A 459 -2.07 -34.27 -2.12
C THR A 459 -3.05 -35.31 -2.70
N LYS A 460 -4.20 -34.89 -3.25
CA LYS A 460 -5.14 -35.81 -3.92
C LYS A 460 -4.56 -36.35 -5.22
N GLN A 461 -3.79 -35.55 -5.94
CA GLN A 461 -3.13 -35.98 -7.18
C GLN A 461 -2.01 -36.99 -6.89
N ALA A 462 -1.19 -36.75 -5.86
CA ALA A 462 -0.18 -37.72 -5.43
C ALA A 462 -0.77 -39.07 -4.96
N LYS A 463 -1.98 -39.06 -4.40
CA LYS A 463 -2.67 -40.28 -3.96
C LYS A 463 -3.24 -41.09 -5.14
N ASN A 464 -3.80 -40.41 -6.14
CA ASN A 464 -4.27 -41.06 -7.37
C ASN A 464 -3.12 -41.63 -8.22
N ASP A 465 -1.94 -40.99 -8.19
CA ASP A 465 -0.72 -41.51 -8.86
C ASP A 465 -0.15 -42.76 -8.17
N PHE A 466 -0.44 -42.97 -6.88
CA PHE A 466 0.03 -44.13 -6.11
C PHE A 466 -0.92 -45.33 -6.24
N ASP A 467 -2.23 -45.08 -6.26
CA ASP A 467 -3.26 -46.12 -6.40
C ASP A 467 -3.40 -46.61 -7.86
N GLY A 468 -2.84 -45.89 -8.84
CA GLY A 468 -2.81 -46.27 -10.26
C GLY A 468 -1.64 -47.16 -10.71
N ILE A 469 -0.73 -47.55 -9.79
CA ILE A 469 0.43 -48.43 -10.10
C ILE A 469 0.16 -49.90 -9.72
N SER A 470 -0.98 -50.20 -9.10
CA SER A 470 -1.43 -51.57 -8.87
C SER A 470 -2.65 -51.90 -9.73
N HIS A 471 -2.44 -52.14 -11.03
CA HIS A 471 -3.17 -53.14 -11.82
C HIS A 471 -2.47 -53.39 -13.15
#